data_AF-A0A8K0K343-F1
#
_entry.id   AF-A0A8K0K343-F1
#
_cell.length_a   1.000
_cell.length_b   1.000
_cell.length_c   1.000
_cell.angle_alpha   90.00
_cell.angle_beta   90.00
_cell.angle_gamma   90.00
#
_symmetry.space_group_name_H-M   'P 1'
#
loop_
_entity.id
_entity.type
_entity.pdbx_description
1 polymer ?
#
loop_
_entity_poly.entity_id
_entity_poly.type
_entity_poly.pdbx_seq_one_letter_code
_entity_poly.pdbx_strand_id
1 'polypeptide(L)'
;MPSDSMDDIELKNIQLQFPAARTLSRDDTAVQEERLDTERGSILVAVQGKRNKPAILTYHDLGLNYISNFQAFFNYVDMRALLDNFCVYHVTAPGQEEGAPPLTDE
;
A
#
# COMPACT_ATOMS: atom_id res chain seq x y z
N MET A 1 48.36 -18.50 -9.09
CA MET A 1 46.89 -18.49 -9.07
C MET A 1 46.48 -17.03 -8.94
N PRO A 2 45.94 -16.37 -9.97
CA PRO A 2 45.35 -15.05 -9.77
C PRO A 2 43.99 -15.24 -9.11
N SER A 3 43.78 -14.60 -7.97
CA SER A 3 42.50 -14.56 -7.27
C SER A 3 41.50 -13.83 -8.15
N ASP A 4 40.43 -14.53 -8.50
CA ASP A 4 39.25 -13.98 -9.15
C ASP A 4 38.60 -13.01 -8.14
N SER A 5 38.96 -11.72 -8.20
CA SER A 5 38.16 -10.70 -7.54
C SER A 5 36.87 -10.63 -8.35
N MET A 6 35.83 -11.30 -7.85
CA MET A 6 34.46 -10.92 -8.16
C MET A 6 34.25 -9.55 -7.52
N ASP A 7 34.84 -8.54 -8.16
CA ASP A 7 34.63 -7.15 -7.83
C ASP A 7 33.14 -6.89 -7.93
N ASP A 8 32.63 -6.42 -6.80
CA ASP A 8 31.27 -6.01 -6.55
C ASP A 8 30.63 -5.41 -7.80
N ILE A 9 29.58 -6.07 -8.30
CA ILE A 9 28.65 -5.45 -9.26
C ILE A 9 27.90 -4.37 -8.48
N GLU A 10 28.59 -3.29 -8.17
CA GLU A 10 28.03 -2.13 -7.51
C GLU A 10 27.01 -1.52 -8.46
N LEU A 11 25.75 -1.53 -8.04
CA LEU A 11 24.62 -0.85 -8.70
C LEU A 11 24.76 0.68 -8.54
N LYS A 12 25.90 1.26 -8.96
CA LYS A 12 26.23 2.68 -8.82
C LYS A 12 25.42 3.61 -9.74
N ASN A 13 24.73 3.05 -10.74
CA ASN A 13 24.09 3.81 -11.81
C ASN A 13 22.56 3.62 -11.89
N ILE A 14 21.93 2.95 -10.92
CA ILE A 14 20.46 2.93 -10.87
C ILE A 14 20.00 4.26 -10.27
N GLN A 15 19.71 5.21 -11.15
CA GLN A 15 18.91 6.37 -10.78
C GLN A 15 17.52 5.82 -10.42
N LEU A 16 17.21 5.73 -9.13
CA LEU A 16 15.85 5.41 -8.69
C LEU A 16 14.93 6.53 -9.19
N GLN A 17 14.27 6.28 -10.32
CA GLN A 17 13.12 7.08 -10.71
C GLN A 17 12.00 6.66 -9.77
N PHE A 18 11.92 7.36 -8.64
CA PHE A 18 10.72 7.32 -7.83
C PHE A 18 9.60 7.85 -8.73
N PRO A 19 8.59 7.03 -9.09
CA PRO A 19 7.42 7.58 -9.76
C PRO A 19 6.94 8.72 -8.88
N ALA A 20 6.76 9.91 -9.48
CA ALA A 20 6.27 11.08 -8.77
C ALA A 20 5.14 10.58 -7.88
N ALA A 21 5.35 10.65 -6.55
CA ALA A 21 4.42 10.07 -5.60
C ALA A 21 3.06 10.55 -6.06
N ARG A 22 2.20 9.63 -6.50
CA ARG A 22 0.83 9.95 -6.87
C ARG A 22 0.08 10.19 -5.57
N THR A 23 0.57 11.17 -4.81
CA THR A 23 -0.12 11.84 -3.74
C THR A 23 -1.18 12.67 -4.44
N LEU A 24 -2.16 11.98 -5.03
CA LEU A 24 -3.49 12.54 -5.14
C LEU A 24 -3.81 12.94 -3.70
N SER A 25 -3.94 14.24 -3.48
CA SER A 25 -4.23 14.85 -2.18
C SER A 25 -5.19 13.95 -1.41
N ARG A 26 -4.84 13.64 -0.15
CA ARG A 26 -5.63 12.83 0.79
C ARG A 26 -7.07 13.37 0.98
N ASP A 27 -7.33 14.58 0.46
CA ASP A 27 -8.52 15.38 0.69
C ASP A 27 -9.81 14.96 -0.02
N ASP A 28 -9.83 14.00 -0.96
CA ASP A 28 -11.05 13.82 -1.80
C ASP A 28 -11.76 12.47 -1.77
N THR A 29 -11.49 11.60 -0.80
CA THR A 29 -12.45 10.54 -0.42
C THR A 29 -12.34 10.27 1.07
N ALA A 30 -13.46 10.18 1.78
CA ALA A 30 -13.51 9.89 3.22
C ALA A 30 -13.00 8.47 3.53
N VAL A 31 -11.70 8.24 3.41
CA VAL A 31 -11.01 7.02 3.80
C VAL A 31 -10.78 7.08 5.30
N GLN A 32 -11.33 6.12 6.02
CA GLN A 32 -11.12 5.97 7.46
C GLN A 32 -10.11 4.83 7.68
N GLU A 33 -8.95 5.17 8.22
CA GLU A 33 -7.95 4.20 8.63
C GLU A 33 -8.28 3.61 10.01
N GLU A 34 -8.23 2.29 10.12
CA GLU A 34 -8.43 1.54 11.35
C GLU A 34 -7.30 0.54 11.52
N ARG A 35 -6.77 0.45 12.73
CA ARG A 35 -5.79 -0.56 13.10
C ARG A 35 -6.51 -1.71 13.80
N LEU A 36 -6.39 -2.91 13.23
CA LEU A 36 -7.11 -4.10 13.68
C LEU A 36 -6.12 -5.11 14.22
N ASP A 37 -6.36 -5.57 15.44
CA ASP A 37 -5.59 -6.66 16.05
C ASP A 37 -6.08 -8.01 15.52
N THR A 38 -5.14 -8.84 15.07
CA THR A 38 -5.39 -10.22 14.65
C THR A 38 -4.55 -11.17 15.50
N GLU A 39 -4.83 -12.48 15.41
CA GLU A 39 -4.02 -13.51 16.08
C GLU A 39 -2.53 -13.51 15.67
N ARG A 40 -2.20 -12.87 14.53
CA ARG A 40 -0.85 -12.84 13.95
C ARG A 40 -0.25 -11.44 13.91
N GLY A 41 -0.79 -10.52 14.72
CA GLY A 41 -0.34 -9.14 14.80
C GLY A 41 -1.35 -8.14 14.27
N SER A 42 -1.03 -6.87 14.40
CA SER A 42 -1.87 -5.75 14.00
C SER A 42 -1.73 -5.47 12.50
N ILE A 43 -2.83 -5.14 11.83
CA ILE A 43 -2.85 -4.67 10.44
C ILE A 43 -3.56 -3.32 10.32
N LEU A 44 -3.10 -2.49 9.37
CA LEU A 44 -3.80 -1.26 8.99
C LEU A 44 -4.81 -1.56 7.88
N VAL A 45 -6.06 -1.16 8.08
CA VAL A 45 -7.12 -1.24 7.07
C VAL A 45 -7.68 0.16 6.80
N ALA A 46 -7.59 0.61 5.56
CA ALA A 46 -8.22 1.84 5.10
C ALA A 46 -9.61 1.52 4.53
N VAL A 47 -10.66 2.13 5.08
CA VAL A 47 -12.04 1.87 4.70
C VAL A 47 -12.60 3.03 3.89
N GLN A 48 -13.06 2.73 2.67
CA GLN A 48 -13.61 3.70 1.74
C GLN A 48 -15.07 3.33 1.39
N GLY A 49 -15.99 4.29 1.51
CA GLY A 49 -17.42 4.07 1.26
C GLY A 49 -18.23 3.67 2.50
N LYS A 50 -19.43 3.12 2.31
CA LYS A 50 -20.39 2.86 3.40
C LYS A 50 -20.37 1.39 3.84
N ARG A 51 -20.05 1.13 5.11
CA ARG A 51 -19.93 -0.23 5.68
C ARG A 51 -21.17 -1.12 5.60
N ASN A 52 -22.35 -0.55 5.36
CA ASN A 52 -23.59 -1.30 5.15
C ASN A 52 -23.74 -1.86 3.72
N LYS A 53 -22.76 -1.61 2.83
CA LYS A 53 -22.71 -2.13 1.47
C LYS A 53 -21.85 -3.40 1.39
N PRO A 54 -22.03 -4.24 0.35
CA PRO A 54 -21.14 -5.38 0.09
C PRO A 54 -19.67 -4.97 0.04
N ALA A 55 -18.79 -5.85 0.53
CA ALA A 55 -17.37 -5.57 0.67
C ALA A 55 -16.59 -5.88 -0.62
N ILE A 56 -15.68 -4.98 -0.99
CA ILE A 56 -14.54 -5.26 -1.86
C ILE A 56 -13.30 -5.23 -0.98
N LEU A 57 -12.53 -6.33 -0.98
CA LEU A 57 -11.27 -6.40 -0.25
C LEU A 57 -10.11 -6.20 -1.24
N THR A 58 -9.15 -5.35 -0.89
CA THR A 58 -7.91 -5.22 -1.68
C THR A 58 -6.70 -5.57 -0.82
N TYR A 59 -5.74 -6.25 -1.42
CA TYR A 59 -4.44 -6.55 -0.83
C TYR A 59 -3.37 -6.19 -1.87
N HIS A 60 -2.38 -5.37 -1.48
CA HIS A 60 -1.43 -4.78 -2.42
C HIS A 60 -0.27 -5.74 -2.76
N ASP A 61 0.47 -5.39 -3.81
CA ASP A 61 1.68 -6.10 -4.23
C ASP A 61 2.91 -5.71 -3.37
N LEU A 62 4.00 -6.45 -3.56
CA LEU A 62 5.28 -6.25 -2.87
C LEU A 62 5.88 -4.87 -3.17
N GLY A 63 6.43 -4.22 -2.13
CA GLY A 63 7.04 -2.89 -2.25
C GLY A 63 6.04 -1.75 -2.43
N LEU A 64 4.73 -2.04 -2.33
CA LEU A 64 3.66 -1.07 -2.37
C LEU A 64 2.87 -1.08 -1.05
N ASN A 65 1.92 -0.18 -0.94
CA ASN A 65 0.88 -0.18 0.10
C ASN A 65 -0.47 0.16 -0.56
N TYR A 66 -1.54 0.28 0.22
CA TYR A 66 -2.85 0.54 -0.39
C TYR A 66 -2.91 1.86 -1.20
N ILE A 67 -2.16 2.88 -0.78
CA ILE A 67 -2.09 4.18 -1.46
C ILE A 67 -1.43 3.99 -2.82
N SER A 68 -0.21 3.46 -2.84
CA SER A 68 0.58 3.34 -4.07
C SER A 68 0.01 2.31 -5.05
N ASN A 69 -0.71 1.30 -4.57
CA ASN A 69 -1.30 0.26 -5.40
C ASN A 69 -2.72 0.59 -5.90
N PHE A 70 -3.60 1.17 -5.06
CA PHE A 70 -5.04 1.22 -5.36
C PHE A 70 -5.66 2.62 -5.36
N GLN A 71 -5.08 3.61 -4.69
CA GLN A 71 -5.71 4.92 -4.56
C GLN A 71 -6.01 5.57 -5.92
N ALA A 72 -5.07 5.48 -6.87
CA ALA A 72 -5.27 6.01 -8.21
C ALA A 72 -6.41 5.30 -8.96
N PHE A 73 -6.61 4.00 -8.73
CA PHE A 73 -7.68 3.23 -9.36
C PHE A 73 -9.04 3.62 -8.78
N PHE A 74 -9.22 3.60 -7.46
CA PHE A 74 -10.53 3.92 -6.86
C PHE A 74 -10.91 5.41 -6.92
N ASN A 75 -9.93 6.30 -7.09
CA ASN A 75 -10.18 7.72 -7.33
C ASN A 75 -10.34 8.05 -8.82
N TYR A 76 -10.12 7.10 -9.73
CA TYR A 76 -10.44 7.30 -11.14
C TYR A 76 -11.94 7.52 -11.29
N VAL A 77 -12.33 8.53 -12.07
CA VAL A 77 -13.71 9.02 -12.17
C VAL A 77 -14.74 7.90 -12.41
N ASP A 78 -14.44 6.95 -13.28
CA ASP A 78 -15.34 5.84 -13.60
C ASP A 78 -15.39 4.80 -12.47
N MET A 79 -14.27 4.56 -11.80
CA MET A 79 -14.19 3.57 -10.72
C MET A 79 -14.77 4.09 -9.42
N ARG A 80 -14.80 5.41 -9.22
CA ARG A 80 -15.41 6.03 -8.05
C ARG A 80 -16.90 5.66 -7.91
N ALA A 81 -17.59 5.35 -9.01
CA ALA A 81 -18.96 4.84 -9.01
C ALA A 81 -19.13 3.49 -8.30
N LEU A 82 -18.05 2.71 -8.13
CA LEU A 82 -18.09 1.49 -7.30
C LEU A 82 -18.40 1.82 -5.83
N LEU A 83 -17.94 2.97 -5.33
CA LEU A 83 -18.14 3.40 -3.94
C LEU A 83 -19.61 3.71 -3.59
N ASP A 84 -20.48 3.87 -4.60
CA ASP A 84 -21.92 4.03 -4.38
C ASP A 84 -22.60 2.71 -3.98
N ASN A 85 -22.01 1.59 -4.42
CA ASN A 85 -22.59 0.26 -4.31
C ASN A 85 -21.80 -0.69 -3.41
N PHE A 86 -20.53 -0.37 -3.14
CA PHE A 86 -19.62 -1.20 -2.36
C PHE A 86 -18.95 -0.41 -1.24
N CYS A 87 -18.51 -1.13 -0.22
CA CYS A 87 -17.53 -0.64 0.76
C CYS A 87 -16.20 -1.29 0.43
N VAL A 88 -15.14 -0.50 0.27
CA VAL A 88 -13.81 -1.00 -0.04
C VAL A 88 -12.99 -1.03 1.24
N TYR A 89 -12.38 -2.18 1.51
CA TYR A 89 -11.47 -2.41 2.64
C TYR A 89 -10.08 -2.66 2.09
N HIS A 90 -9.23 -1.66 2.25
CA HIS A 90 -7.86 -1.69 1.81
C HIS A 90 -6.94 -2.24 2.90
N VAL A 91 -6.59 -3.52 2.79
CA VAL A 91 -5.65 -4.15 3.72
C VAL A 91 -4.24 -3.74 3.36
N THR A 92 -3.52 -3.23 4.35
CA THR A 92 -2.07 -3.01 4.27
C THR A 92 -1.37 -4.16 4.97
N ALA A 93 -0.44 -4.81 4.26
CA ALA A 93 0.36 -5.88 4.81
C ALA A 93 1.15 -5.38 6.06
N PRO A 94 1.41 -6.25 7.05
CA PRO A 94 2.15 -5.87 8.24
C PRO A 94 3.50 -5.21 7.92
N GLY A 95 3.75 -4.02 8.47
CA GLY A 95 5.01 -3.30 8.28
C GLY A 95 5.12 -2.56 6.94
N GLN A 96 4.05 -2.50 6.14
CA GLN A 96 4.02 -1.78 4.85
C GLN A 96 3.20 -0.49 4.92
N GLU A 97 2.63 -0.17 6.09
CA GLU A 97 2.01 1.13 6.34
C GLU A 97 3.04 2.27 6.38
N GLU A 98 2.59 3.48 6.08
CA GLU A 98 3.45 4.66 6.14
C GLU A 98 3.96 4.88 7.56
N GLY A 99 5.29 4.98 7.71
CA GLY A 99 5.92 5.15 9.02
C GLY A 99 5.94 3.89 9.89
N ALA A 100 5.69 2.70 9.31
CA ALA A 100 5.82 1.45 10.03
C ALA A 100 7.22 1.31 10.65
N PRO A 101 7.32 0.90 11.93
CA PRO A 101 8.62 0.56 12.51
C PRO A 101 9.17 -0.72 11.85
N PRO A 102 10.49 -0.94 11.85
CA PRO A 102 11.06 -2.23 11.50
C PRO A 102 10.42 -3.34 12.34
N LEU A 103 10.12 -4.48 11.70
CA LEU A 103 9.69 -5.67 12.42
C LEU A 103 10.82 -6.12 13.35
N THR A 104 10.47 -6.53 14.56
CA THR A 104 11.40 -7.10 15.53
C THR A 104 11.80 -8.52 15.11
N ASP A 105 13.04 -8.93 15.40
CA ASP A 105 13.60 -10.24 15.02
C ASP A 105 13.07 -11.44 15.85
N GLU A 106 11.92 -11.32 16.51
CA GLU A 106 11.32 -12.37 17.36
C GLU A 106 10.33 -13.27 16.62
#